data_AF-A0A356AIA2-F1
#
_entry.id   AF-A0A356AIA2-F1
#
_cell.length_a   1.000
_cell.length_b   1.000
_cell.length_c   1.000
_cell.angle_alpha   90.00
_cell.angle_beta   90.00
_cell.angle_gamma   90.00
#
_symmetry.space_group_name_H-M   'P 1'
#
loop_
_entity.id
_entity.type
_entity.pdbx_description
1 polymer ?
#
loop_
_entity_poly.entity_id
_entity_poly.type
_entity_poly.pdbx_seq_one_letter_code
_entity_poly.pdbx_strand_id
1 'polypeptide(L)' 'EILGRVFDGAGRPIDGLGDIYPQKRMNVNGTPINPVSRIYPVNYINTGISSIDTLMTLIRGQKLPIFSGSGMKHNELAVQ' A
#
# COMPACT_ATOMS: atom_id res chain seq x y z
N GLU A 1 -13.73 0.76 -11.38
CA GLU A 1 -14.27 1.26 -10.10
C GLU A 1 -13.92 0.27 -8.99
N ILE A 2 -12.74 0.44 -8.37
CA ILE A 2 -12.27 -0.45 -7.26
C ILE A 2 -12.18 0.34 -5.95
N LEU A 3 -11.96 1.66 -6.02
CA LEU A 3 -11.89 2.53 -4.85
C LEU A 3 -13.18 2.42 -4.02
N GLY A 4 -13.03 2.18 -2.72
CA GLY A 4 -14.13 2.02 -1.77
C GLY A 4 -14.77 0.63 -1.72
N ARG A 5 -14.32 -0.32 -2.55
CA ARG A 5 -14.79 -1.72 -2.51
C ARG A 5 -13.95 -2.55 -1.53
N VAL A 6 -14.54 -3.58 -0.94
CA VAL A 6 -13.87 -4.52 -0.02
C VAL A 6 -13.85 -5.92 -0.62
N PHE A 7 -12.68 -6.57 -0.59
CA PHE A 7 -12.46 -7.88 -1.20
C PHE A 7 -11.87 -8.88 -0.21
N ASP A 8 -12.09 -10.16 -0.48
CA ASP A 8 -11.36 -11.24 0.18
C ASP A 8 -9.96 -11.46 -0.45
N GLY A 9 -9.18 -12.38 0.14
CA GLY A 9 -7.84 -12.72 -0.35
C GLY A 9 -7.80 -13.37 -1.75
N ALA A 10 -8.95 -13.81 -2.28
CA ALA A 10 -9.08 -14.33 -3.64
C ALA A 10 -9.53 -13.27 -4.65
N GLY A 11 -9.79 -12.03 -4.20
CA GLY A 11 -10.27 -10.93 -5.03
C GLY A 11 -11.77 -10.92 -5.29
N ARG A 12 -12.56 -11.67 -4.52
CA ARG A 12 -14.03 -11.66 -4.59
C ARG A 12 -14.60 -10.52 -3.75
N PRO A 13 -15.58 -9.73 -4.24
CA PRO A 13 -16.18 -8.68 -3.44
C PRO A 13 -16.95 -9.24 -2.24
N ILE A 14 -16.77 -8.64 -1.06
CA ILE A 14 -17.45 -9.03 0.19
C ILE A 14 -18.24 -7.86 0.81
N ASP A 15 -18.37 -6.76 0.09
CA ASP A 15 -19.05 -5.53 0.52
C ASP A 15 -20.56 -5.50 0.23
N GLY A 16 -21.10 -6.51 -0.47
CA GLY A 16 -22.52 -6.58 -0.82
C GLY A 16 -22.96 -5.59 -1.91
N LEU A 17 -22.02 -4.89 -2.56
CA LEU A 17 -22.30 -3.87 -3.58
C LEU A 17 -22.43 -4.44 -5.01
N GLY A 18 -22.60 -5.76 -5.14
CA GLY A 18 -22.69 -6.47 -6.42
C GLY A 18 -21.35 -6.70 -7.11
N ASP A 19 -21.39 -7.22 -8.34
CA ASP A 19 -20.18 -7.56 -9.09
C ASP A 19 -19.42 -6.34 -9.62
N ILE A 20 -18.15 -6.54 -9.96
CA ILE A 20 -17.31 -5.52 -10.60
C ILE A 20 -17.15 -5.83 -12.06
N TYR A 21 -17.29 -4.80 -12.89
CA TYR A 21 -17.03 -4.87 -14.32
C TYR A 21 -15.62 -4.35 -14.60
N PRO A 22 -14.62 -5.24 -14.83
CA PRO A 22 -13.24 -4.82 -15.02
C PRO A 22 -13.05 -4.21 -16.42
N GLN A 23 -12.37 -3.07 -16.49
CA GLN A 23 -11.94 -2.49 -17.76
C GLN A 23 -10.80 -3.28 -18.42
N LYS A 24 -9.99 -3.98 -17.61
CA LYS A 24 -8.83 -4.76 -18.06
C LYS A 24 -8.56 -5.92 -17.13
N ARG A 25 -8.10 -7.05 -17.68
CA ARG A 25 -7.56 -8.18 -16.91
C ARG A 25 -6.04 -8.22 -17.06
N MET A 26 -5.33 -8.46 -15.97
CA MET A 26 -3.87 -8.49 -15.92
C MET A 26 -3.38 -9.67 -15.08
N ASN A 27 -2.16 -10.14 -15.34
CA ASN A 27 -1.53 -11.19 -14.55
C ASN A 27 -1.12 -10.64 -13.18
N VAL A 28 -1.51 -11.33 -12.10
CA VAL A 28 -1.26 -10.93 -10.69
C VAL A 28 0.23 -10.93 -10.35
N ASN A 29 1.04 -11.74 -11.03
CA ASN A 29 2.50 -11.77 -10.81
C ASN A 29 3.19 -10.46 -11.20
N GLY A 30 2.56 -9.63 -12.04
CA GLY A 30 3.14 -8.39 -12.56
C GLY A 30 4.42 -8.61 -13.37
N THR A 31 5.13 -7.52 -13.63
CA THR A 31 6.44 -7.52 -14.30
C THR A 31 7.37 -6.52 -13.62
N PRO A 32 8.67 -6.80 -13.47
CA PRO A 32 9.61 -5.86 -12.89
C PRO A 32 9.72 -4.59 -13.74
N ILE A 33 9.80 -3.43 -13.08
CA ILE A 33 10.01 -2.15 -13.76
C ILE A 33 11.45 -2.07 -14.26
N ASN A 34 11.62 -1.73 -15.54
CA ASN A 34 12.92 -1.51 -16.18
C ASN A 34 13.75 -0.49 -15.37
N PRO A 35 15.01 -0.81 -14.98
CA PRO A 35 15.86 0.09 -14.21
C PRO A 35 16.02 1.49 -14.82
N VAL A 36 16.10 1.60 -16.15
CA VAL A 36 16.32 2.88 -16.84
C VAL A 36 15.08 3.78 -16.81
N SER A 37 13.88 3.19 -16.70
CA SER A 37 12.65 3.95 -16.57
C SER A 37 12.31 4.32 -15.12
N ARG A 38 13.16 3.97 -14.15
CA ARG A 38 12.92 4.29 -12.74
C ARG A 38 13.21 5.75 -12.50
N ILE A 39 12.25 6.44 -11.90
CA ILE A 39 12.41 7.82 -11.43
C ILE A 39 12.87 7.76 -9.98
N TYR A 40 13.90 8.55 -9.63
CA TYR A 40 14.39 8.59 -8.26
C TYR A 40 13.32 9.21 -7.33
N PRO A 41 13.02 8.59 -6.18
CA PRO A 41 12.03 9.11 -5.25
C PRO A 41 12.55 10.38 -4.57
N VAL A 42 11.83 11.49 -4.70
CA VAL A 42 12.21 12.80 -4.11
C VAL A 42 11.11 13.45 -3.27
N ASN A 43 9.87 12.98 -3.38
CA ASN A 43 8.72 13.61 -2.74
C ASN A 43 8.48 13.03 -1.35
N TYR A 44 8.51 13.86 -0.31
CA TYR A 44 8.16 13.49 1.06
C TYR A 44 6.69 13.08 1.22
N ILE A 45 6.43 12.13 2.11
CA ILE A 45 5.10 11.76 2.60
C ILE A 45 5.03 12.06 4.11
N ASN A 46 4.11 12.94 4.48
CA ASN A 46 3.80 13.22 5.89
C ASN A 46 2.93 12.11 6.48
N THR A 47 3.46 11.41 7.48
CA THR A 47 2.78 10.30 8.17
C THR A 47 2.01 10.77 9.40
N GLY A 48 2.31 11.95 9.94
CA GLY A 48 1.73 12.46 11.18
C GLY A 48 2.37 11.88 12.45
N ILE A 49 3.38 11.02 12.31
CA ILE A 49 4.14 10.45 13.42
C ILE A 49 5.50 11.14 13.46
N SER A 50 5.71 12.04 14.43
CA SER A 50 6.93 12.86 14.52
C SER A 50 8.22 12.04 14.44
N SER A 51 8.28 10.88 15.09
CA SER A 51 9.47 10.01 15.05
C SER A 51 9.76 9.47 13.65
N ILE A 52 8.75 9.22 12.82
CA ILE A 52 8.92 8.80 11.43
C ILE A 52 9.28 10.01 10.58
N ASP A 53 8.50 11.09 10.67
CA ASP A 53 8.67 12.26 9.81
C ASP A 53 10.02 12.96 10.00
N THR A 54 10.54 12.99 11.24
CA THR A 54 11.80 13.69 11.57
C THR A 54 13.05 12.82 11.50
N LEU A 55 12.97 11.53 11.87
CA LEU A 55 14.16 10.66 11.98
C LEU A 55 14.25 9.64 10.85
N MET A 56 13.13 9.24 10.26
CA MET A 56 13.03 8.17 9.26
C MET A 56 12.04 8.53 8.16
N THR A 57 12.23 9.72 7.59
CA THR A 57 11.32 10.36 6.63
C THR A 57 10.93 9.44 5.48
N LEU A 58 9.63 9.25 5.28
CA LEU A 58 9.11 8.41 4.19
C LEU A 58 9.07 9.18 2.87
N ILE A 59 9.65 8.60 1.82
CA ILE A 59 9.64 9.17 0.45
C ILE A 59 8.67 8.39 -0.44
N ARG A 60 7.95 9.09 -1.32
CA ARG A 60 7.05 8.49 -2.32
C ARG A 60 7.78 7.52 -3.23
N GLY A 61 7.38 6.26 -3.18
CA GLY A 61 8.00 5.15 -3.93
C GLY A 61 9.03 4.35 -3.14
N GLN A 62 9.38 4.79 -1.92
CA GLN A 62 10.19 4.02 -0.97
C GLN A 62 9.38 2.88 -0.36
N LYS A 63 10.06 1.79 0.00
CA LYS A 63 9.52 0.69 0.78
C LYS A 63 10.16 0.73 2.17
N LEU A 64 9.42 1.21 3.17
CA LEU A 64 9.89 1.30 4.57
C LEU A 64 9.16 0.24 5.42
N PRO A 65 9.82 -0.86 5.83
CA PRO A 65 9.18 -1.88 6.67
C PRO A 65 9.07 -1.43 8.13
N ILE A 66 8.02 -1.88 8.81
CA ILE A 66 7.86 -1.74 10.27
C ILE A 66 8.11 -3.11 10.89
N PHE A 67 9.11 -3.19 11.78
CA PHE A 67 9.39 -4.40 12.54
C PHE A 67 8.73 -4.29 13.91
N SER A 68 7.88 -5.26 14.26
CA SER A 68 7.15 -5.30 15.53
C SER A 68 7.09 -6.73 16.07
N GLY A 69 6.66 -6.87 17.32
CA GLY A 69 6.52 -8.15 18.03
C GLY A 69 5.07 -8.53 18.32
N SER A 70 4.88 -9.80 18.70
CA SER A 70 3.58 -10.29 19.18
C SER A 70 3.14 -9.53 20.44
N GLY A 71 1.85 -9.18 20.52
CA GLY A 71 1.28 -8.39 21.63
C GLY A 71 1.55 -6.89 21.54
N MET A 72 2.34 -6.42 20.57
CA MET A 72 2.53 -4.99 20.32
C MET A 72 1.41 -4.41 19.47
N LYS A 73 1.25 -3.09 19.54
CA LYS A 73 0.17 -2.33 18.88
C LYS A 73 0.46 -1.96 17.42
N HIS A 74 1.11 -2.84 16.65
CA HIS A 74 1.39 -2.57 15.23
C HIS A 74 0.11 -2.48 14.38
N ASN A 75 -0.96 -3.17 14.79
CA ASN A 75 -2.26 -3.06 14.12
C ASN A 75 -2.87 -1.66 14.28
N GLU A 76 -2.77 -1.05 15.48
CA GLU A 76 -3.25 0.32 15.72
C GLU A 76 -2.46 1.32 14.85
N LEU A 77 -1.14 1.14 14.76
CA LEU A 77 -0.26 1.99 13.95
C LEU A 77 -0.50 1.83 12.43
N ALA A 78 -0.90 0.65 11.96
CA ALA A 78 -1.17 0.42 10.54
C ALA A 78 -2.50 1.02 10.05
N VAL A 79 -3.44 1.30 10.98
CA VAL A 79 -4.76 1.87 10.67
C VAL A 79 -4.76 3.41 10.76
N GLN A 80 -3.84 3.99 11.53
CA GLN A 80 -3.66 5.44 11.69
C GLN A 80 -3.19 6.11 10.39
#